data_AF-A0A7Y5K2V8-F1
#
_entry.id   AF-A0A7Y5K2V8-F1
#
_cell.length_a   1.000
_cell.length_b   1.000
_cell.length_c   1.000
_cell.angle_alpha   90.00
_cell.angle_beta   90.00
_cell.angle_gamma   90.00
#
_symmetry.space_group_name_H-M   'P 1'
#
loop_
_entity.id
_entity.type
_entity.pdbx_description
1 polymer ?
#
loop_
_entity_poly.entity_id
_entity_poly.type
_entity_poly.pdbx_seq_one_letter_code
_entity_poly.pdbx_strand_id
1 'polypeptide(L)'
;MSDTLADITAKLVEKLHGSLDRNAPAPGLDEALCAYVAYWRRMGASSTSIVEFTQRLVDRARGPGGANDAADARESDTVVAEVLARCFTLANEPRR
;
A
#
# COMPACT_ATOMS: atom_id res chain seq x y z
N MET A 1 21.77 0.86 9.34
CA MET A 1 20.59 -0.03 9.22
C MET A 1 19.36 0.80 8.86
N SER A 2 19.41 1.53 7.74
CA SER A 2 18.31 2.42 7.31
C SER A 2 17.78 2.07 5.92
N ASP A 3 18.45 1.16 5.22
CA ASP A 3 18.21 0.85 3.80
C ASP A 3 16.95 0.00 3.58
N THR A 4 16.56 -0.84 4.54
CA THR A 4 15.48 -1.81 4.34
C THR A 4 14.10 -1.17 4.21
N LEU A 5 13.77 -0.17 5.03
CA LEU A 5 12.45 0.47 4.98
C LEU A 5 12.32 1.40 3.77
N ALA A 6 13.38 2.15 3.44
CA ALA A 6 13.40 3.00 2.26
C ALA A 6 13.23 2.18 0.98
N ASP A 7 13.90 1.03 0.87
CA ASP A 7 13.79 0.11 -0.27
C ASP A 7 12.40 -0.54 -0.37
N ILE A 8 11.82 -0.99 0.75
CA ILE A 8 10.45 -1.52 0.79
C ILE A 8 9.47 -0.45 0.35
N THR A 9 9.65 0.79 0.83
CA THR A 9 8.78 1.92 0.49
C THR A 9 8.89 2.29 -0.98
N ALA A 10 10.10 2.35 -1.54
CA ALA A 10 10.34 2.66 -2.95
C ALA A 10 9.70 1.62 -3.88
N LYS A 11 9.90 0.32 -3.61
CA LYS A 11 9.28 -0.78 -4.37
C LYS A 11 7.77 -0.77 -4.28
N LEU A 12 7.22 -0.42 -3.11
CA LEU A 12 5.78 -0.30 -2.92
C LEU A 12 5.23 0.87 -3.73
N VAL A 13 5.89 2.04 -3.71
CA VAL A 13 5.49 3.21 -4.51
C VAL A 13 5.53 2.91 -6.01
N GLU A 14 6.53 2.20 -6.50
CA GLU A 14 6.62 1.79 -7.91
C GLU A 14 5.48 0.86 -8.32
N LYS A 15 5.15 -0.13 -7.48
CA LYS A 15 4.01 -1.03 -7.71
C LYS A 15 2.67 -0.30 -7.63
N LEU A 16 2.53 0.64 -6.70
CA LEU A 16 1.35 1.50 -6.59
C LEU A 16 1.20 2.37 -7.85
N HIS A 17 2.28 3.00 -8.30
CA HIS A 17 2.28 3.82 -9.51
C HIS A 17 1.88 2.99 -10.74
N GLY A 18 2.50 1.82 -10.94
CA GLY A 18 2.12 0.91 -12.03
C GLY A 18 0.72 0.31 -11.88
N SER A 19 0.10 0.36 -10.70
CA SER A 19 -1.31 -0.04 -10.53
C SER A 19 -2.26 1.09 -10.92
N LEU A 20 -1.92 2.31 -10.49
CA LEU A 20 -2.64 3.53 -10.79
C LEU A 20 -2.63 3.86 -12.29
N ASP A 21 -1.46 3.77 -12.93
CA ASP A 21 -1.29 4.05 -14.37
C ASP A 21 -2.10 3.09 -15.26
N ARG A 22 -2.27 1.84 -14.83
CA ARG A 22 -3.00 0.81 -15.59
C ARG A 22 -4.47 0.66 -15.18
N ASN A 23 -4.93 1.44 -14.19
CA ASN A 23 -6.19 1.23 -13.47
C ASN A 23 -6.45 -0.27 -13.16
N ALA A 24 -5.41 -0.99 -12.75
CA ALA A 24 -5.44 -2.43 -12.51
C ALA A 24 -4.35 -2.81 -11.50
N PRO A 25 -4.57 -3.81 -10.61
CA PRO A 25 -3.55 -4.22 -9.65
C PRO A 25 -2.25 -4.63 -10.34
N ALA A 26 -1.14 -3.97 -10.02
CA ALA A 26 0.16 -4.39 -10.51
C ALA A 26 0.50 -5.78 -9.96
N PRO A 27 1.17 -6.65 -10.75
CA PRO A 27 1.59 -7.95 -10.27
C PRO A 27 2.40 -7.88 -8.97
N GLY A 28 1.93 -8.61 -7.96
CA GLY A 28 2.54 -8.66 -6.62
C GLY A 28 2.45 -7.34 -5.83
N LEU A 29 1.45 -6.49 -6.11
CA LEU A 29 1.13 -5.34 -5.25
C LEU A 29 0.58 -5.81 -3.89
N ASP A 30 -0.25 -6.84 -3.90
CA ASP A 30 -0.82 -7.49 -2.72
C ASP A 30 0.25 -8.05 -1.79
N GLU A 31 1.19 -8.80 -2.33
CA GLU A 31 2.32 -9.35 -1.58
C GLU A 31 3.19 -8.24 -0.98
N ALA A 32 3.47 -7.18 -1.75
CA ALA A 32 4.24 -6.03 -1.28
C ALA A 32 3.52 -5.26 -0.16
N LEU A 33 2.22 -5.00 -0.31
CA LEU A 33 1.39 -4.36 0.71
C LEU A 33 1.32 -5.20 1.99
N CYS A 34 1.15 -6.51 1.87
CA CYS A 34 1.11 -7.40 3.03
C CYS A 34 2.46 -7.50 3.73
N ALA A 35 3.58 -7.57 3.00
CA ALA A 35 4.91 -7.54 3.57
C ALA A 35 5.18 -6.21 4.32
N TYR A 36 4.74 -5.09 3.74
CA TYR A 36 4.81 -3.77 4.36
C TYR A 36 4.00 -3.71 5.66
N VAL A 37 2.74 -4.16 5.66
CA VAL A 37 1.89 -4.23 6.86
C VAL A 37 2.53 -5.11 7.94
N ALA A 38 3.02 -6.29 7.57
CA ALA A 38 3.68 -7.22 8.50
C ALA A 38 4.95 -6.63 9.12
N TYR A 39 5.77 -5.92 8.33
CA TYR A 39 6.96 -5.23 8.82
C TYR A 39 6.60 -4.20 9.89
N TRP A 40 5.63 -3.32 9.60
CA TRP A 40 5.25 -2.28 10.55
C TRP A 40 4.56 -2.81 11.80
N ARG A 41 3.75 -3.88 11.68
CA ARG A 41 3.21 -4.58 12.85
C ARG A 41 4.29 -5.18 13.73
N ARG A 42 5.33 -5.78 13.14
CA ARG A 42 6.50 -6.28 13.89
C ARG A 42 7.24 -5.16 14.63
N MET A 43 7.22 -3.95 14.08
CA MET A 43 7.79 -2.75 14.69
C MET A 43 6.86 -2.08 15.74
N GLY A 44 5.68 -2.67 16.01
CA GLY A 44 4.72 -2.14 16.99
C GLY A 44 3.87 -0.98 16.48
N ALA A 45 3.84 -0.72 15.16
CA ALA A 45 2.98 0.33 14.61
C ALA A 45 1.50 -0.06 14.71
N SER A 46 0.66 0.92 15.02
CA SER A 46 -0.79 0.74 15.03
C SER A 46 -1.34 0.57 13.62
N SER A 47 -2.51 -0.05 13.48
CA SER A 47 -3.22 -0.11 12.19
C SER A 47 -3.42 1.28 11.59
N THR A 48 -3.79 2.25 12.42
CA THR A 48 -4.02 3.64 11.99
C THR A 48 -2.77 4.25 11.38
N SER A 49 -1.62 4.11 12.04
CA SER A 49 -0.34 4.63 11.54
C SER A 49 0.06 3.99 10.20
N ILE A 50 -0.19 2.69 10.06
CA ILE A 50 0.09 1.95 8.83
C ILE A 50 -0.81 2.43 7.69
N VAL A 51 -2.12 2.60 7.94
CA VAL A 51 -3.07 3.13 6.95
C VAL A 51 -2.71 4.54 6.52
N GLU A 52 -2.44 5.46 7.46
CA GLU A 52 -2.06 6.84 7.18
C GLU A 52 -0.76 6.94 6.37
N PHE A 53 0.21 6.06 6.62
CA PHE A 53 1.43 6.05 5.84
C PHE A 53 1.19 5.47 4.45
N THR A 54 0.43 4.38 4.32
CA THR A 54 0.10 3.83 3.00
C THR A 54 -0.66 4.85 2.15
N GLN A 55 -1.59 5.62 2.72
CA GLN A 55 -2.29 6.68 2.00
C GLN A 55 -1.32 7.71 1.45
N ARG A 56 -0.33 8.15 2.25
CA ARG A 56 0.72 9.07 1.79
C ARG A 56 1.56 8.48 0.66
N LEU A 57 1.77 7.16 0.62
CA LEU A 57 2.45 6.50 -0.50
C LEU A 57 1.60 6.46 -1.76
N VAL A 58 0.30 6.23 -1.63
CA VAL A 58 -0.67 6.29 -2.74
C VAL A 58 -0.70 7.71 -3.32
N ASP A 59 -0.81 8.73 -2.47
CA ASP A 59 -0.81 10.13 -2.90
C ASP A 59 0.50 10.50 -3.60
N ARG A 60 1.64 9.99 -3.09
CA ARG A 60 2.94 10.17 -3.74
C ARG A 60 3.03 9.45 -5.08
N ALA A 61 2.46 8.26 -5.20
CA ALA A 61 2.44 7.48 -6.44
C ALA A 61 1.57 8.14 -7.52
N ARG A 62 0.50 8.85 -7.14
CA ARG A 62 -0.35 9.63 -8.07
C ARG A 62 0.36 10.84 -8.69
N GLY A 63 1.41 11.36 -8.05
CA GLY A 63 2.11 12.56 -8.48
C GLY A 63 1.22 13.83 -8.44
N PRO A 64 1.76 15.00 -8.80
CA PRO A 64 1.03 16.28 -8.73
C PRO A 64 -0.10 16.45 -9.77
N GLY A 65 -0.39 15.43 -10.60
CA GLY A 65 -1.37 15.51 -11.69
C GLY A 65 -2.46 14.43 -11.70
N GLY A 66 -2.49 13.51 -10.72
CA GLY A 66 -3.40 12.34 -10.70
C GLY A 66 -4.87 12.63 -10.36
N ALA A 67 -5.31 13.88 -10.44
CA ALA A 67 -6.68 14.31 -10.11
C ALA A 67 -7.61 14.40 -11.33
N ASN A 68 -7.15 14.03 -12.53
CA ASN A 68 -7.90 14.35 -13.74
C ASN A 68 -9.13 13.46 -13.97
N ASP A 69 -9.22 12.28 -13.36
CA ASP A 69 -10.40 11.43 -13.39
C ASP A 69 -10.77 10.95 -11.98
N ALA A 70 -11.74 11.62 -11.35
CA ALA A 70 -12.22 11.29 -10.01
C ALA A 70 -12.80 9.87 -9.89
N ALA A 71 -13.16 9.24 -11.02
CA ALA A 71 -13.61 7.86 -11.10
C ALA A 71 -12.45 6.87 -10.95
N ASP A 72 -11.37 7.05 -11.71
CA ASP A 72 -10.17 6.19 -11.65
C ASP A 72 -9.45 6.30 -10.29
N ALA A 73 -9.49 7.50 -9.69
CA ALA A 73 -9.02 7.70 -8.33
C ALA A 73 -9.81 6.85 -7.32
N ARG A 74 -11.14 6.79 -7.43
CA ARG A 74 -12.00 6.01 -6.52
C ARG A 74 -11.82 4.50 -6.68
N GLU A 75 -11.67 4.02 -7.91
CA GLU A 75 -11.47 2.59 -8.18
C GLU A 75 -10.13 2.11 -7.63
N SER A 76 -9.06 2.87 -7.86
CA SER A 76 -7.74 2.58 -7.31
C SER A 76 -7.66 2.69 -5.78
N ASP A 77 -8.35 3.66 -5.16
CA ASP A 77 -8.45 3.74 -3.69
C ASP A 77 -9.16 2.52 -3.10
N THR A 78 -10.18 2.00 -3.79
CA THR A 78 -10.93 0.82 -3.36
C THR A 78 -10.04 -0.42 -3.40
N VAL A 79 -9.27 -0.63 -4.48
CA VAL A 79 -8.32 -1.76 -4.59
C VAL A 79 -7.28 -1.75 -3.48
N VAL A 80 -6.66 -0.59 -3.19
CA VAL A 80 -5.66 -0.48 -2.14
C VAL A 80 -6.27 -0.71 -0.75
N ALA A 81 -7.47 -0.18 -0.50
CA ALA A 81 -8.19 -0.39 0.76
C ALA A 81 -8.56 -1.86 1.00
N GLU A 82 -9.05 -2.56 -0.03
CA GLU A 82 -9.38 -3.99 0.05
C GLU A 82 -8.16 -4.85 0.33
N VAL A 83 -7.04 -4.58 -0.36
CA VAL A 83 -5.79 -5.30 -0.14
C VAL A 83 -5.26 -5.04 1.28
N LEU A 84 -5.26 -3.79 1.75
CA LEU A 84 -4.87 -3.45 3.12
C LEU A 84 -5.73 -4.18 4.15
N ALA A 85 -7.06 -4.20 3.97
CA ALA A 85 -7.97 -4.91 4.86
C ALA A 85 -7.64 -6.40 4.95
N ARG A 86 -7.39 -7.06 3.81
CA ARG A 86 -6.97 -8.48 3.78
C ARG A 86 -5.63 -8.69 4.48
N CYS A 87 -4.65 -7.83 4.23
CA CYS A 87 -3.34 -7.90 4.87
C CYS A 87 -3.41 -7.71 6.39
N PHE A 88 -4.26 -6.80 6.88
CA PHE A 88 -4.49 -6.66 8.31
C PHE A 88 -5.18 -7.89 8.90
N THR A 89 -6.15 -8.49 8.24
CA THR A 89 -6.77 -9.74 8.72
C THR A 89 -5.73 -10.84 8.86
N LEU A 90 -4.90 -11.07 7.83
CA LEU A 90 -3.83 -12.07 7.85
C LEU A 90 -2.76 -11.77 8.91
N ALA A 91 -2.43 -10.49 9.13
CA ALA A 91 -1.45 -10.08 10.13
C ALA A 91 -1.98 -10.16 11.58
N ASN A 92 -3.31 -10.17 11.78
CA ASN A 92 -3.94 -10.31 13.08
C ASN A 92 -4.48 -11.72 13.35
N GLU A 93 -4.44 -12.64 12.39
CA GLU A 93 -4.77 -14.04 12.66
C GLU A 93 -3.74 -14.64 13.64
N PRO A 94 -4.19 -15.23 14.76
CA PRO A 94 -3.29 -15.96 15.64
C PRO A 94 -2.72 -17.15 14.86
N ARG A 95 -1.40 -17.19 14.69
CA ARG A 95 -0.71 -18.37 14.16
C ARG A 95 -1.09 -19.56 15.05
N ARG A 96 -1.93 -20.46 14.54
CA ARG A 96 -2.26 -21.74 15.19
C ARG A 96 -1.02 -22.61 15.33
#